data_AF-A0A8T4DVM4-F1
#
_entry.id   AF-A0A8T4DVM4-F1
#
_cell.length_a   1.000
_cell.length_b   1.000
_cell.length_c   1.000
_cell.angle_alpha   90.00
_cell.angle_beta   90.00
_cell.angle_gamma   90.00
#
_symmetry.space_group_name_H-M   'P 1'
#
loop_
_entity.id
_entity.type
_entity.pdbx_description
1 polymer ?
#
loop_
_entity_poly.entity_id
_entity_poly.type
_entity_poly.pdbx_seq_one_letter_code
_entity_poly.pdbx_strand_id
1 'polypeptide(L)'
;MMNNVMIVVTRGFATEIPNELRTPIIELALNHITPEMDFIFFDPEMNKHKPRYEDEGRSLRIPMKSIPKKVYAKLDDYGSKDALSEQVGYPVQTQYVLTLMLAEEY
;
A
#
# COMPACT_ATOMS: atom_id res chain seq x y z
N MET A 1 -7.26 -6.97 -10.93
CA MET A 1 -6.26 -7.43 -9.94
C MET A 1 -4.90 -7.23 -10.57
N MET A 2 -4.04 -6.40 -9.96
CA MET A 2 -2.76 -6.03 -10.53
C MET A 2 -1.72 -7.08 -10.12
N ASN A 3 -1.34 -7.97 -11.03
CA ASN A 3 -0.54 -9.16 -10.69
C ASN A 3 0.98 -8.91 -10.72
N ASN A 4 1.43 -7.67 -10.93
CA ASN A 4 2.85 -7.39 -11.12
C ASN A 4 3.22 -6.02 -10.53
N VAL A 5 3.53 -6.00 -9.23
CA VAL A 5 4.06 -4.84 -8.50
C VAL A 5 5.30 -5.28 -7.73
N MET A 6 6.26 -4.37 -7.57
CA MET A 6 7.34 -4.56 -6.61
C MET A 6 6.84 -4.07 -5.25
N ILE A 7 6.82 -4.94 -4.24
CA ILE A 7 6.41 -4.56 -2.90
C ILE A 7 7.63 -4.10 -2.12
N VAL A 8 7.53 -2.92 -1.52
CA VAL A 8 8.50 -2.41 -0.55
C VAL A 8 7.77 -2.05 0.73
N VAL A 9 8.45 -2.22 1.85
CA VAL A 9 7.92 -1.87 3.17
C VAL A 9 8.89 -0.97 3.89
N THR A 10 8.39 0.03 4.59
CA THR A 10 9.22 0.85 5.48
C THR A 10 9.62 0.06 6.72
N ARG A 11 10.63 0.59 7.42
CA ARG A 11 11.07 0.00 8.68
C ARG A 11 9.95 0.03 9.72
N GLY A 12 9.22 1.14 9.86
CA GLY A 12 8.13 1.26 10.83
C GLY A 12 7.05 0.21 10.59
N PHE A 13 6.61 0.03 9.34
CA PHE A 13 5.68 -1.05 9.01
C PHE A 13 6.25 -2.43 9.36
N ALA A 14 7.53 -2.67 9.00
CA ALA A 14 8.22 -3.93 9.23
C ALA A 14 8.62 -4.20 10.70
N THR A 15 8.46 -3.25 11.62
CA THR A 15 8.78 -3.46 13.05
C THR A 15 7.61 -3.24 13.99
N GLU A 16 6.67 -2.38 13.64
CA GLU A 16 5.60 -1.93 14.56
C GLU A 16 4.24 -2.54 14.25
N ILE A 17 4.01 -3.00 13.02
CA ILE A 17 2.83 -3.79 12.70
C ILE A 17 3.13 -5.26 13.04
N PRO A 18 2.28 -5.95 13.84
CA PRO A 18 2.46 -7.38 14.12
C PRO A 18 2.50 -8.21 12.84
N ASN A 19 3.36 -9.23 12.79
CA ASN A 19 3.57 -10.05 11.59
C ASN A 19 2.27 -10.68 11.06
N GLU A 20 1.41 -11.13 11.95
CA GLU A 20 0.10 -11.71 11.67
C GLU A 20 -0.88 -10.73 11.01
N LEU A 21 -0.66 -9.42 11.17
CA LEU A 21 -1.45 -8.37 10.54
C LEU A 21 -0.85 -7.86 9.23
N ARG A 22 0.45 -8.03 9.00
CA ARG A 22 1.11 -7.56 7.77
C ARG A 22 0.59 -8.27 6.52
N THR A 23 0.50 -9.59 6.56
CA THR A 23 0.03 -10.39 5.41
C THR A 23 -1.39 -9.98 4.99
N PRO A 24 -2.39 -9.91 5.89
CA PRO A 24 -3.72 -9.41 5.54
C PRO A 24 -3.72 -7.98 4.95
N ILE A 25 -2.88 -7.08 5.46
CA ILE A 25 -2.77 -5.72 4.93
C ILE A 25 -2.23 -5.74 3.49
N ILE A 26 -1.17 -6.50 3.24
CA ILE A 26 -0.56 -6.65 1.92
C ILE A 26 -1.57 -7.26 0.93
N GLU A 27 -2.26 -8.33 1.32
CA GLU A 27 -3.29 -8.96 0.50
C GLU A 27 -4.44 -8.01 0.18
N LEU A 28 -4.95 -7.29 1.19
CA LEU A 28 -6.00 -6.28 0.98
C LEU A 28 -5.52 -5.15 0.06
N ALA A 29 -4.28 -4.70 0.22
CA ALA A 29 -3.70 -3.68 -0.64
C ALA A 29 -3.65 -4.17 -2.09
N LEU A 30 -3.06 -5.34 -2.35
CA LEU A 30 -2.95 -5.94 -3.70
C LEU A 30 -4.31 -6.19 -4.36
N ASN A 31 -5.33 -6.54 -3.57
CA ASN A 31 -6.67 -6.80 -4.08
C ASN A 31 -7.40 -5.54 -4.56
N HIS A 32 -7.06 -4.39 -3.99
CA HIS A 32 -7.77 -3.13 -4.25
C HIS A 32 -6.96 -2.17 -5.10
N ILE A 33 -5.65 -2.08 -4.90
CA ILE A 33 -4.79 -1.07 -5.51
C ILE A 33 -4.80 -1.16 -7.05
N THR A 34 -4.98 -0.03 -7.71
CA THR A 34 -4.88 0.12 -9.17
C THR A 34 -4.24 1.47 -9.51
N PRO A 35 -3.85 1.74 -10.77
CA PRO A 35 -3.34 3.05 -11.16
C PRO A 35 -4.35 4.19 -10.94
N GLU A 36 -5.65 3.90 -11.01
CA GLU A 36 -6.73 4.86 -10.75
C GLU A 36 -6.99 5.05 -9.25
N MET A 37 -6.75 4.01 -8.45
CA MET A 37 -6.86 4.03 -6.99
C MET A 37 -5.51 3.68 -6.37
N ASP A 38 -4.64 4.70 -6.35
CA ASP A 38 -3.22 4.58 -6.07
C ASP A 38 -2.88 4.73 -4.56
N PHE A 39 -3.89 4.89 -3.71
CA PHE A 39 -3.72 5.10 -2.28
C PHE A 39 -4.75 4.31 -1.44
N ILE A 40 -4.27 3.59 -0.42
CA ILE A 40 -5.14 2.90 0.54
C ILE A 40 -4.71 3.27 1.96
N PHE A 41 -5.69 3.61 2.81
CA PHE A 41 -5.47 3.85 4.22
C PHE A 41 -6.08 2.71 5.04
N PHE A 42 -5.27 2.04 5.85
CA PHE A 42 -5.75 1.13 6.89
C PHE A 42 -5.80 1.91 8.20
N ASP A 43 -7.01 2.11 8.72
CA ASP A 43 -7.26 3.10 9.77
C ASP A 43 -7.88 2.44 11.02
N PRO A 44 -7.14 2.39 12.14
CA PRO A 44 -7.65 1.82 13.39
C PRO A 44 -8.67 2.72 14.11
N GLU A 45 -8.67 4.03 13.83
CA GLU A 45 -9.53 5.02 14.48
C GLU A 45 -10.81 5.30 13.69
N MET A 46 -10.95 4.73 12.49
CA MET A 46 -12.13 4.92 11.68
C MET A 46 -13.37 4.32 12.37
N ASN A 47 -14.32 5.20 12.73
CA ASN A 47 -15.56 4.81 13.42
C ASN A 47 -16.55 4.01 12.54
N LYS A 48 -16.31 3.90 11.23
CA LYS A 48 -17.19 3.17 10.31
C LYS A 48 -16.77 1.70 10.22
N HIS A 49 -17.74 0.82 9.99
CA HIS A 49 -17.49 -0.62 9.82
C HIS A 49 -17.25 -1.05 8.36
N LYS A 50 -17.28 -0.12 7.40
CA LYS A 50 -17.15 -0.42 5.98
C LYS A 50 -16.09 0.47 5.32
N PRO A 51 -15.38 -0.04 4.30
CA PRO A 51 -14.49 0.77 3.48
C PRO A 51 -15.20 1.96 2.85
N ARG A 52 -14.45 3.04 2.59
CA ARG A 52 -14.96 4.26 1.97
C ARG A 52 -13.97 4.77 0.92
N TYR A 53 -14.48 5.07 -0.27
CA TYR A 53 -13.74 5.80 -1.29
C TYR A 53 -13.66 7.29 -0.92
N GLU A 54 -12.46 7.86 -1.06
CA GLU A 54 -12.11 9.25 -0.84
C GLU A 54 -11.41 9.80 -2.10
N ASP A 55 -11.21 11.12 -2.17
CA ASP A 55 -10.51 11.79 -3.29
C ASP A 55 -11.03 11.41 -4.68
N GLU A 56 -12.36 11.51 -4.87
CA GLU A 56 -13.03 11.15 -6.13
C GLU A 56 -12.81 9.68 -6.56
N GLY A 57 -12.47 8.80 -5.62
CA GLY A 57 -12.22 7.39 -5.87
C GLY A 57 -10.75 7.02 -6.01
N ARG A 58 -9.83 7.99 -5.94
CA ARG A 58 -8.39 7.73 -5.99
C ARG A 58 -7.84 7.08 -4.73
N SER A 59 -8.58 7.21 -3.63
CA SER A 59 -8.15 6.68 -2.34
C SER A 59 -9.22 5.77 -1.72
N LEU A 60 -8.80 4.70 -1.05
CA LEU A 60 -9.68 3.81 -0.29
C LEU A 60 -9.28 3.76 1.18
N ARG A 61 -10.20 4.16 2.06
CA ARG A 61 -10.02 4.06 3.50
C ARG A 61 -10.72 2.80 4.03
N ILE A 62 -9.95 1.90 4.61
CA ILE A 62 -10.40 0.63 5.18
C ILE A 62 -10.28 0.70 6.71
N PRO A 63 -11.39 0.50 7.46
CA PRO A 63 -11.33 0.43 8.91
C PRO A 63 -10.64 -0.87 9.34
N MET A 64 -9.61 -0.77 10.18
CA MET A 64 -8.86 -1.93 10.68
C MET A 64 -8.49 -1.74 12.15
N LYS A 65 -9.43 -2.01 13.07
CA LYS A 65 -9.23 -1.75 14.51
C LYS A 65 -8.14 -2.60 15.17
N SER A 66 -7.67 -3.65 14.51
CA SER A 66 -6.68 -4.59 15.03
C SER A 66 -5.24 -4.08 14.91
N ILE A 67 -4.95 -3.12 14.02
CA ILE A 67 -3.60 -2.59 13.87
C ILE A 67 -3.32 -1.50 14.90
N PRO A 68 -2.08 -1.41 15.44
CA PRO A 68 -1.75 -0.44 16.48
C PRO A 68 -1.59 1.00 15.95
N LYS A 69 -1.35 1.14 14.64
CA LYS A 69 -1.09 2.41 13.96
C LYS A 69 -1.73 2.42 12.59
N LYS A 70 -2.06 3.62 12.11
CA LYS A 70 -2.57 3.83 10.74
C LYS A 70 -1.47 3.48 9.73
N VAL A 71 -1.82 2.70 8.71
CA VAL A 71 -0.90 2.24 7.65
C VAL A 71 -1.38 2.76 6.30
N TYR A 72 -0.46 3.22 5.48
CA TYR A 72 -0.69 3.60 4.09
C TYR A 72 -0.12 2.54 3.15
N ALA A 73 -0.83 2.28 2.06
CA ALA A 73 -0.31 1.60 0.90
C ALA A 73 -0.40 2.55 -0.30
N LYS A 74 0.75 2.96 -0.84
CA LYS A 74 0.87 3.85 -1.99
C LYS A 74 1.37 3.06 -3.19
N LEU A 75 0.71 3.23 -4.32
CA LEU A 75 1.20 2.79 -5.62
C LEU A 75 1.90 3.95 -6.32
N ASP A 76 3.16 3.75 -6.67
CA ASP A 76 3.95 4.67 -7.47
C ASP A 76 4.19 4.07 -8.86
N ASP A 77 4.00 4.88 -9.90
CA ASP A 77 4.24 4.52 -11.30
C ASP A 77 5.51 5.21 -11.79
N TYR A 78 6.53 4.40 -12.11
CA TYR A 78 7.81 4.86 -12.64
C TYR A 78 7.79 5.06 -14.16
N GLY A 79 6.62 4.92 -14.80
CA GLY A 79 6.37 5.15 -16.22
C GLY A 79 6.87 4.03 -17.14
N SER A 80 7.89 3.27 -16.73
CA SER A 80 8.33 2.05 -17.42
C SER A 80 9.09 1.11 -16.49
N LYS A 81 9.13 -0.18 -16.87
CA LYS A 81 9.95 -1.18 -16.15
C LYS A 81 11.45 -0.89 -16.21
N ASP A 82 11.91 -0.24 -17.28
CA ASP A 82 13.32 0.07 -17.48
C ASP A 82 13.74 1.20 -16.53
N ALA A 83 12.89 2.23 -16.39
CA ALA A 83 13.09 3.31 -15.42
C ALA A 83 13.13 2.77 -13.98
N LEU A 84 12.21 1.87 -13.61
CA LEU A 84 12.25 1.24 -12.28
C LEU A 84 13.50 0.37 -12.11
N SER A 85 13.87 -0.42 -13.12
CA SER A 85 15.07 -1.28 -13.09
C SER A 85 16.35 -0.47 -12.88
N GLU A 86 16.47 0.68 -13.55
CA GLU A 86 17.58 1.62 -13.36
C GLU A 86 17.60 2.16 -11.92
N GLN A 87 16.46 2.58 -11.40
CA GLN A 87 16.36 3.15 -10.07
C GLN A 87 16.68 2.15 -8.94
N VAL A 88 16.26 0.89 -9.07
CA VAL A 88 16.53 -0.15 -8.04
C VAL A 88 17.88 -0.85 -8.24
N GLY A 89 18.53 -0.65 -9.39
CA GLY A 89 19.84 -1.22 -9.72
C GLY A 89 19.81 -2.69 -10.13
N TYR A 90 18.64 -3.25 -10.46
CA TYR A 90 18.49 -4.60 -11.01
C TYR A 90 17.25 -4.74 -11.89
N PRO A 91 17.21 -5.68 -12.84
CA PRO A 91 16.07 -5.85 -13.73
C PRO A 91 14.78 -6.24 -12.99
N VAL A 92 13.71 -5.50 -13.23
CA VAL A 92 12.35 -5.81 -12.74
C VAL A 92 11.36 -5.96 -13.91
N GLN A 93 10.24 -6.65 -13.66
CA GLN A 93 9.23 -6.94 -14.68
C GLN A 93 8.02 -6.01 -14.62
N THR A 94 8.09 -4.94 -13.83
CA THR A 94 6.99 -4.00 -13.60
C THR A 94 7.51 -2.57 -13.52
N GLN A 95 6.63 -1.61 -13.73
CA GLN A 95 6.88 -0.17 -13.51
C GLN A 95 6.28 0.33 -12.19
N TYR A 96 5.59 -0.54 -11.46
CA TYR A 96 4.82 -0.17 -10.29
C TYR A 96 5.48 -0.63 -9.00
N VAL A 97 5.58 0.28 -8.04
CA VAL A 97 6.01 -0.01 -6.67
C VAL A 97 4.84 0.18 -5.73
N LEU A 98 4.53 -0.85 -4.95
CA LEU A 98 3.60 -0.75 -3.83
C LEU A 98 4.39 -0.57 -2.54
N THR A 99 4.32 0.62 -1.96
CA THR A 99 4.97 0.94 -0.69
C THR A 99 3.97 0.83 0.45
N LEU A 100 4.23 -0.05 1.42
CA LEU A 100 3.50 -0.08 2.70
C LEU A 100 4.29 0.61 3.79
N MET A 101 3.64 1.55 4.47
CA MET A 101 4.29 2.41 5.45
C MET A 101 3.35 2.82 6.58
N LEU A 102 3.88 3.19 7.74
CA LEU A 102 3.10 3.88 8.75
C LEU A 102 2.70 5.26 8.23
N ALA A 103 1.55 5.76 8.65
CA ALA A 103 1.07 7.08 8.23
C ALA A 103 2.01 8.23 8.60
N GLU A 104 2.83 8.06 9.64
CA GLU A 104 3.84 9.03 10.11
C GLU A 104 5.16 8.99 9.32
N GLU A 105 5.34 8.01 8.43
CA GLU A 105 6.51 7.88 7.55
C GLU A 105 6.29 8.45 6.15
N TYR A 106 5.06 8.90 5.84
CA TYR A 106 4.66 9.53 4.58
C TYR A 106 4.72 11.06 4.69
#